data_AF-A0A413F9G2-F1
#
_entry.id   AF-A0A413F9G2-F1
#
_cell.length_a   1.000
_cell.length_b   1.000
_cell.length_c   1.000
_cell.angle_alpha   90.00
_cell.angle_beta   90.00
_cell.angle_gamma   90.00
#
_symmetry.space_group_name_H-M   'P 1'
#
loop_
_entity.id
_entity.type
_entity.pdbx_description
1 polymer ?
#
loop_
_entity_poly.entity_id
_entity_poly.type
_entity_poly.pdbx_seq_one_letter_code
_entity_poly.pdbx_strand_id
1 'polypeptide(L)'
;MQNVNIFEHYFVQPYGLDVEDVKQSKYVILDKNSIDYGYYDVFAPGRDDDYMITDEDFYKLAQMQKKYIRLEAKIKEEIDRDISQMIGTDKVLAVHARGADAQVHYKNHPIPIGIDRYIEETAKSMALINANKIFLATDDNNILKAFIDKYQESLIYYKDVERSDGMRMSCYGEVEREKHHYRLGKEIVKDVYTLAACEGLVCSSSYVSYMARIVKMASGKTYQTVNNITSTIRTTGMNLTDPFTIKRVEAIWNQELEVAKKER
;
A
#
# COMPACT_ATOMS: atom_id res chain seq x y z
N MET A 1 5.29 -0.04 22.45
CA MET A 1 4.55 -1.21 21.95
C MET A 1 5.47 -2.42 22.05
N GLN A 2 4.97 -3.56 22.50
CA GLN A 2 5.69 -4.83 22.31
C GLN A 2 5.86 -5.01 20.80
N ASN A 3 7.05 -5.36 20.32
CA ASN A 3 7.29 -5.57 18.89
C ASN A 3 6.56 -6.86 18.49
N VAL A 4 5.35 -6.74 17.95
CA VAL A 4 4.49 -7.89 17.63
C VAL A 4 4.69 -8.27 16.17
N ASN A 5 4.89 -9.55 15.91
CA ASN A 5 5.21 -10.06 14.59
C ASN A 5 3.97 -9.94 13.67
N ILE A 6 4.14 -9.34 12.50
CA ILE A 6 3.04 -9.13 11.53
C ILE A 6 2.40 -10.45 11.06
N PHE A 7 3.13 -11.56 11.06
CA PHE A 7 2.56 -12.87 10.76
C PHE A 7 1.53 -13.25 11.83
N GLU A 8 1.84 -13.07 13.11
CA GLU A 8 0.90 -13.40 14.21
C GLU A 8 -0.40 -12.59 14.16
N HIS A 9 -0.45 -11.51 13.37
CA HIS A 9 -1.65 -10.73 13.12
C HIS A 9 -2.38 -11.08 11.83
N TYR A 10 -1.67 -11.15 10.70
CA TYR A 10 -2.32 -11.15 9.38
C TYR A 10 -2.02 -12.38 8.52
N PHE A 11 -1.00 -13.17 8.86
CA PHE A 11 -0.49 -14.22 7.98
C PHE A 11 -0.22 -15.54 8.71
N VAL A 12 -0.38 -16.65 8.02
CA VAL A 12 0.01 -17.95 8.56
C VAL A 12 1.54 -18.00 8.71
N GLN A 13 2.02 -18.36 9.89
CA GLN A 13 3.45 -18.59 10.13
C GLN A 13 4.02 -19.59 9.10
N PRO A 14 5.07 -19.25 8.35
CA PRO A 14 5.53 -20.07 7.22
C PRO A 14 6.05 -21.45 7.65
N TYR A 15 6.53 -21.57 8.89
CA TYR A 15 7.03 -22.80 9.49
C TYR A 15 6.21 -23.28 10.70
N GLY A 16 5.07 -22.66 10.97
CA GLY A 16 4.19 -23.03 12.10
C GLY A 16 4.78 -22.78 13.48
N LEU A 17 5.81 -21.92 13.59
CA LEU A 17 6.41 -21.50 14.86
C LEU A 17 6.06 -20.04 15.09
N ASP A 18 5.59 -19.71 16.29
CA ASP A 18 5.41 -18.34 16.73
C ASP A 18 6.72 -17.74 17.28
N VAL A 19 6.70 -16.45 17.64
CA VAL A 19 7.89 -15.78 18.18
C VAL A 19 8.34 -16.38 19.51
N GLU A 20 7.41 -16.84 20.33
CA GLU A 20 7.73 -17.44 21.63
C GLU A 20 8.33 -18.85 21.46
N ASP A 21 7.88 -19.64 20.50
CA ASP A 21 8.48 -20.92 20.11
C ASP A 21 9.94 -20.72 19.68
N VAL A 22 10.18 -19.71 18.81
CA VAL A 22 11.53 -19.41 18.32
C VAL A 22 12.45 -18.99 19.47
N LYS A 23 11.97 -18.16 20.41
CA LYS A 23 12.75 -17.70 21.57
C LYS A 23 13.20 -18.85 22.49
N GLN A 24 12.48 -19.97 22.51
CA GLN A 24 12.84 -21.15 23.31
C GLN A 24 13.89 -22.05 22.62
N SER A 25 14.25 -21.76 21.38
CA SER A 25 15.21 -22.56 20.61
C SER A 25 16.65 -22.41 21.13
N LYS A 26 17.48 -23.44 20.93
CA LYS A 26 18.88 -23.46 21.41
C LYS A 26 19.77 -22.38 20.77
N TYR A 27 19.52 -22.05 19.50
CA TYR A 27 20.28 -21.06 18.75
C TYR A 27 19.30 -20.08 18.09
N VAL A 28 19.17 -18.89 18.67
CA VAL A 28 18.31 -17.83 18.15
C VAL A 28 19.18 -16.70 17.62
N ILE A 29 19.00 -16.36 16.35
CA ILE A 29 19.59 -15.17 15.76
C ILE A 29 18.56 -14.05 15.89
N LEU A 30 18.87 -13.07 16.74
CA LEU A 30 18.08 -11.85 16.84
C LEU A 30 18.74 -10.79 15.96
N ASP A 31 18.08 -10.45 14.86
CA ASP A 31 18.45 -9.27 14.10
C ASP A 31 18.03 -8.02 14.88
N LYS A 32 19.02 -7.36 15.49
CA LYS A 32 18.82 -6.13 16.27
C LYS A 32 18.78 -4.87 15.39
N ASN A 33 18.96 -4.97 14.08
CA ASN A 33 18.89 -3.82 13.15
C ASN A 33 17.43 -3.38 12.87
N SER A 34 16.47 -3.71 13.74
CA SER A 34 15.06 -3.84 13.36
C SER A 34 14.03 -3.13 14.26
N ILE A 35 14.41 -2.14 15.07
CA ILE A 35 13.38 -1.28 15.72
C ILE A 35 12.79 -0.30 14.69
N ASP A 36 13.60 0.17 13.75
CA ASP A 36 13.21 1.13 12.71
C ASP A 36 13.23 0.48 11.32
N TYR A 37 12.45 -0.59 11.12
CA TYR A 37 12.24 -1.26 9.82
C TYR A 37 13.49 -1.83 9.12
N GLY A 38 13.28 -2.69 8.11
CA GLY A 38 14.32 -3.14 7.15
C GLY A 38 14.89 -2.02 6.26
N TYR A 39 14.87 -0.78 6.74
CA TYR A 39 15.20 0.47 6.08
C TYR A 39 16.71 0.68 5.87
N TYR A 40 17.59 -0.21 6.33
CA TYR A 40 19.03 0.03 6.23
C TYR A 40 19.80 -1.04 5.45
N ASP A 41 19.32 -2.28 5.40
CA ASP A 41 20.18 -3.38 4.93
C ASP A 41 19.79 -3.96 3.55
N VAL A 42 18.53 -3.87 3.10
CA VAL A 42 18.11 -4.49 1.81
C VAL A 42 17.11 -3.64 1.00
N PHE A 43 16.22 -2.89 1.65
CA PHE A 43 15.30 -1.94 1.01
C PHE A 43 15.20 -0.69 1.87
N ALA A 44 16.04 0.31 1.58
CA ALA A 44 15.95 1.62 2.21
C ALA A 44 15.27 2.59 1.26
N PRO A 45 14.05 3.04 1.56
CA PRO A 45 13.43 4.13 0.84
C PRO A 45 14.39 5.32 0.69
N GLY A 46 14.45 5.85 -0.52
CA GLY A 46 15.38 6.94 -0.87
C GLY A 46 16.78 6.51 -1.29
N ARG A 47 17.08 5.20 -1.41
CA ARG A 47 18.28 4.74 -2.14
C ARG A 47 18.18 5.02 -3.64
N ASP A 48 19.33 4.99 -4.30
CA ASP A 48 19.40 5.21 -5.76
C ASP A 48 18.75 4.08 -6.56
N ASP A 49 18.61 2.89 -5.96
CA ASP A 49 17.90 1.72 -6.52
C ASP A 49 16.43 1.63 -6.08
N ASP A 50 15.91 2.61 -5.35
CA ASP A 50 14.52 2.63 -4.93
C ASP A 50 13.57 2.76 -6.15
N TYR A 51 12.45 2.04 -6.11
CA TYR A 51 11.50 1.90 -7.23
C TYR A 51 12.08 1.31 -8.54
N MET A 52 13.33 0.81 -8.54
CA MET A 52 13.92 0.10 -9.68
C MET A 52 13.55 -1.39 -9.64
N ILE A 53 12.31 -1.73 -10.01
CA ILE A 53 11.83 -3.11 -10.07
C ILE A 53 11.68 -3.61 -11.52
N THR A 54 12.19 -4.81 -11.80
CA THR A 54 12.08 -5.44 -13.12
C THR A 54 10.94 -6.47 -13.16
N ASP A 55 10.56 -6.91 -14.36
CA ASP A 55 9.59 -8.01 -14.52
C ASP A 55 10.09 -9.34 -13.94
N GLU A 56 11.41 -9.58 -13.95
CA GLU A 56 12.02 -10.74 -13.30
C GLU A 56 11.86 -10.68 -11.78
N ASP A 57 11.99 -9.49 -11.18
CA ASP A 57 11.75 -9.28 -9.75
C ASP A 57 10.28 -9.55 -9.39
N PHE A 58 9.33 -9.04 -10.19
CA PHE A 58 7.90 -9.36 -10.03
C PHE A 58 7.66 -10.87 -10.03
N TYR A 59 8.28 -11.60 -10.95
CA TYR A 59 8.16 -13.05 -11.01
C TYR A 59 8.73 -13.74 -9.77
N LYS A 60 9.96 -13.41 -9.36
CA LYS A 60 10.61 -13.99 -8.17
C LYS A 60 9.81 -13.70 -6.90
N LEU A 61 9.39 -12.45 -6.72
CA LEU A 61 8.58 -12.02 -5.57
C LEU A 61 7.21 -12.70 -5.58
N ALA A 62 6.60 -12.93 -6.74
CA ALA A 62 5.34 -13.69 -6.83
C ALA A 62 5.50 -15.16 -6.41
N GLN A 63 6.62 -15.80 -6.76
CA GLN A 63 6.91 -17.16 -6.27
C GLN A 63 7.10 -17.18 -4.75
N MET A 64 7.77 -16.17 -4.18
CA MET A 64 7.93 -16.03 -2.73
C MET A 64 6.60 -15.77 -2.04
N GLN A 65 5.79 -14.83 -2.54
CA GLN A 65 4.45 -14.53 -2.06
C GLN A 65 3.60 -15.81 -2.01
N LYS A 66 3.55 -16.55 -3.13
CA LYS A 66 2.79 -17.80 -3.26
C LYS A 66 3.23 -18.87 -2.25
N LYS A 67 4.55 -18.98 -2.01
CA LYS A 67 5.11 -20.02 -1.15
C LYS A 67 4.99 -19.71 0.34
N TYR A 68 5.22 -18.46 0.74
CA TYR A 68 5.45 -18.12 2.15
C TYR A 68 4.41 -17.18 2.75
N ILE A 69 3.73 -16.36 1.94
CA ILE A 69 2.85 -15.30 2.45
C ILE A 69 1.40 -15.69 2.20
N ARG A 70 0.76 -16.27 3.22
CA ARG A 70 -0.64 -16.72 3.18
C ARG A 70 -1.42 -15.97 4.25
N LEU A 71 -2.56 -15.39 3.90
CA LEU A 71 -3.43 -14.74 4.88
C LEU A 71 -3.91 -15.75 5.93
N GLU A 72 -4.04 -15.29 7.17
CA GLU A 72 -4.77 -16.02 8.21
C GLU A 72 -6.22 -16.26 7.76
N ALA A 73 -6.80 -17.40 8.14
CA ALA A 73 -8.07 -17.88 7.59
C ALA A 73 -9.23 -16.89 7.78
N LYS A 74 -9.40 -16.33 8.97
CA LYS A 74 -10.51 -15.39 9.25
C LYS A 74 -10.33 -14.09 8.47
N ILE A 75 -9.10 -13.59 8.36
CA ILE A 75 -8.79 -12.39 7.57
C ILE A 75 -9.02 -12.66 6.08
N LYS A 76 -8.61 -13.83 5.60
CA LYS A 76 -8.85 -14.24 4.22
C LYS A 76 -10.35 -14.30 3.91
N GLU A 77 -11.14 -14.96 4.76
CA GLU A 77 -12.59 -15.05 4.61
C GLU A 77 -13.27 -13.68 4.64
N GLU A 78 -12.81 -12.79 5.52
CA GLU A 78 -13.28 -11.40 5.58
C GLU A 78 -13.00 -10.67 4.26
N ILE A 79 -11.74 -10.67 3.81
CA ILE A 79 -11.31 -9.97 2.59
C ILE A 79 -11.99 -10.56 1.34
N ASP A 80 -12.05 -11.88 1.21
CA ASP A 80 -12.71 -12.54 0.08
C ASP A 80 -14.20 -12.17 -0.02
N ARG A 81 -14.88 -12.11 1.13
CA ARG A 81 -16.29 -11.69 1.21
C ARG A 81 -16.46 -10.24 0.80
N ASP A 82 -15.62 -9.35 1.33
CA ASP A 82 -15.65 -7.92 0.99
C ASP A 82 -15.40 -7.69 -0.50
N ILE A 83 -14.38 -8.36 -1.08
CA ILE A 83 -14.09 -8.35 -2.51
C ILE A 83 -15.31 -8.83 -3.32
N SER A 84 -15.90 -9.95 -2.92
CA SER A 84 -17.06 -10.53 -3.62
C SER A 84 -18.27 -9.60 -3.58
N GLN A 85 -18.50 -8.90 -2.47
CA GLN A 85 -19.59 -7.93 -2.34
C GLN A 85 -19.36 -6.66 -3.16
N MET A 86 -18.12 -6.18 -3.23
CA MET A 86 -17.76 -4.95 -3.93
C MET A 86 -17.69 -5.13 -5.45
N ILE A 87 -17.06 -6.21 -5.91
CA ILE A 87 -16.84 -6.51 -7.34
C ILE A 87 -18.05 -7.23 -7.92
N GLY A 88 -18.62 -8.21 -7.21
CA GLY A 88 -19.72 -9.03 -7.72
C GLY A 88 -19.36 -9.71 -9.05
N THR A 89 -20.20 -9.49 -10.07
CA THR A 89 -19.96 -9.96 -11.45
C THR A 89 -19.48 -8.84 -12.38
N ASP A 90 -19.22 -7.65 -11.84
CA ASP A 90 -18.80 -6.50 -12.62
C ASP A 90 -17.36 -6.64 -13.09
N LYS A 91 -17.04 -5.94 -14.19
CA LYS A 91 -15.68 -5.81 -14.68
C LYS A 91 -15.09 -4.54 -14.10
N VAL A 92 -14.16 -4.69 -13.17
CA VAL A 92 -13.65 -3.59 -12.35
C VAL A 92 -12.23 -3.24 -12.75
N LEU A 93 -12.00 -1.95 -12.98
CA LEU A 93 -10.65 -1.40 -13.09
C LEU A 93 -10.15 -1.00 -11.71
N ALA A 94 -9.03 -1.55 -11.26
CA ALA A 94 -8.35 -1.07 -10.07
C ALA A 94 -7.59 0.22 -10.36
N VAL A 95 -7.63 1.17 -9.43
CA VAL A 95 -6.82 2.39 -9.42
C VAL A 95 -6.12 2.47 -8.07
N HIS A 96 -4.79 2.45 -8.09
CA HIS A 96 -3.99 2.80 -6.93
C HIS A 96 -3.37 4.18 -7.14
N ALA A 97 -3.94 5.18 -6.50
CA ALA A 97 -3.50 6.57 -6.60
C ALA A 97 -2.81 7.00 -5.30
N ARG A 98 -1.47 7.00 -5.32
CA ARG A 98 -0.66 7.43 -4.18
C ARG A 98 -0.66 8.95 -4.07
N GLY A 99 -1.02 9.48 -2.91
CA GLY A 99 -0.96 10.89 -2.55
C GLY A 99 -0.15 11.08 -1.27
N ALA A 100 -0.72 11.82 -0.32
CA ALA A 100 -0.22 11.95 1.04
C ALA A 100 1.29 12.24 1.15
N ASP A 101 2.06 11.35 1.78
CA ASP A 101 3.49 11.53 2.02
C ASP A 101 4.33 11.68 0.75
N ALA A 102 3.85 11.15 -0.38
CA ALA A 102 4.55 11.32 -1.66
C ALA A 102 4.69 12.80 -2.07
N GLN A 103 3.83 13.67 -1.54
CA GLN A 103 3.91 15.12 -1.76
C GLN A 103 5.14 15.76 -1.08
N VAL A 104 5.68 15.13 -0.04
CA VAL A 104 6.94 15.54 0.57
C VAL A 104 8.07 15.39 -0.44
N HIS A 105 9.00 16.35 -0.44
CA HIS A 105 10.09 16.41 -1.41
C HIS A 105 11.21 15.41 -1.06
N TYR A 106 10.94 14.11 -1.08
CA TYR A 106 11.93 13.07 -0.86
C TYR A 106 12.88 12.95 -2.05
N LYS A 107 14.18 12.81 -1.78
CA LYS A 107 15.17 12.45 -2.80
C LYS A 107 14.95 10.99 -3.21
N ASN A 108 15.18 10.67 -4.48
CA ASN A 108 15.06 9.34 -5.07
C ASN A 108 13.64 8.76 -5.04
N HIS A 109 12.62 9.62 -4.85
CA HIS A 109 11.22 9.24 -4.92
C HIS A 109 10.56 9.71 -6.22
N PRO A 110 9.63 8.95 -6.81
CA PRO A 110 8.81 9.42 -7.93
C PRO A 110 8.11 10.74 -7.62
N ILE A 111 8.09 11.66 -8.58
CA ILE A 111 7.24 12.87 -8.48
C ILE A 111 5.77 12.43 -8.45
N PRO A 112 4.94 12.93 -7.51
CA PRO A 112 3.52 12.60 -7.46
C PRO A 112 2.81 12.87 -8.78
N ILE A 113 1.93 11.94 -9.15
CA ILE A 113 1.07 12.09 -10.32
C ILE A 113 -0.11 12.99 -9.94
N GLY A 114 -0.41 13.99 -10.77
CA GLY A 114 -1.56 14.87 -10.58
C GLY A 114 -2.89 14.11 -10.67
N ILE A 115 -3.87 14.55 -9.88
CA ILE A 115 -5.22 13.93 -9.80
C ILE A 115 -5.88 13.84 -11.18
N ASP A 116 -5.83 14.92 -11.97
CA ASP A 116 -6.41 14.97 -13.31
C ASP A 116 -5.81 13.90 -14.23
N ARG A 117 -4.52 13.62 -14.08
CA ARG A 117 -3.83 12.61 -14.88
C ARG A 117 -4.29 11.20 -14.51
N TYR A 118 -4.49 10.92 -13.21
CA TYR A 118 -5.10 9.66 -12.79
C TYR A 118 -6.50 9.50 -13.35
N ILE A 119 -7.34 10.55 -13.32
CA ILE A 119 -8.70 10.51 -13.87
C ILE A 119 -8.67 10.25 -15.38
N GLU A 120 -7.79 10.94 -16.13
CA GLU A 120 -7.64 10.76 -17.57
C GLU A 120 -7.24 9.32 -17.93
N GLU A 121 -6.20 8.79 -17.27
CA GLU A 121 -5.69 7.45 -17.54
C GLU A 121 -6.62 6.34 -17.04
N THR A 122 -7.40 6.61 -16.00
CA THR A 122 -8.49 5.74 -15.54
C THR A 122 -9.57 5.65 -16.62
N ALA A 123 -10.04 6.77 -17.17
CA ALA A 123 -11.04 6.76 -18.22
C ALA A 123 -10.58 5.99 -19.48
N LYS A 124 -9.34 6.19 -19.92
CA LYS A 124 -8.74 5.44 -21.05
C LYS A 124 -8.70 3.94 -20.77
N SER A 125 -8.26 3.56 -19.57
CA SER A 125 -8.09 2.15 -19.20
C SER A 125 -9.43 1.45 -19.02
N MET A 126 -10.46 2.15 -18.52
CA MET A 126 -11.82 1.62 -18.45
C MET A 126 -12.35 1.29 -19.84
N ALA A 127 -12.21 2.22 -20.79
CA ALA A 127 -12.62 2.01 -22.17
C ALA A 127 -11.85 0.86 -22.83
N LEU A 128 -10.54 0.76 -22.60
CA LEU A 128 -9.70 -0.30 -23.18
C LEU A 128 -10.16 -1.70 -22.80
N ILE A 129 -10.55 -1.90 -21.53
CA ILE A 129 -11.01 -3.22 -21.06
C ILE A 129 -12.53 -3.32 -20.97
N ASN A 130 -13.29 -2.31 -21.36
CA ASN A 130 -14.75 -2.26 -21.14
C ASN A 130 -15.14 -2.53 -19.67
N ALA A 131 -14.42 -1.93 -18.72
CA ALA A 131 -14.79 -1.95 -17.31
C ALA A 131 -15.97 -1.02 -17.05
N ASN A 132 -16.90 -1.44 -16.18
CA ASN A 132 -18.08 -0.66 -15.80
C ASN A 132 -17.98 -0.06 -14.39
N LYS A 133 -16.97 -0.48 -13.60
CA LYS A 133 -16.69 0.06 -12.27
C LYS A 133 -15.21 0.32 -12.05
N ILE A 134 -14.90 1.14 -11.05
CA ILE A 134 -13.55 1.45 -10.59
C ILE A 134 -13.42 1.12 -9.12
N PHE A 135 -12.43 0.33 -8.74
CA PHE A 135 -12.00 0.23 -7.34
C PHE A 135 -10.82 1.17 -7.08
N LEU A 136 -11.00 2.13 -6.16
CA LEU A 136 -9.96 3.09 -5.77
C LEU A 136 -9.34 2.73 -4.42
N ALA A 137 -8.02 2.52 -4.43
CA ALA A 137 -7.18 2.55 -3.24
C ALA A 137 -6.32 3.83 -3.25
N THR A 138 -6.46 4.65 -2.22
CA THR A 138 -5.70 5.88 -2.04
C THR A 138 -5.59 6.21 -0.56
N ASP A 139 -4.45 6.78 -0.18
CA ASP A 139 -4.12 7.31 1.13
C ASP A 139 -4.49 8.80 1.28
N ASP A 140 -5.08 9.42 0.27
CA ASP A 140 -5.32 10.87 0.20
C ASP A 140 -6.81 11.19 -0.03
N ASN A 141 -7.40 11.96 0.88
CA ASN A 141 -8.81 12.35 0.82
C ASN A 141 -9.12 13.30 -0.34
N ASN A 142 -8.16 14.09 -0.81
CA ASN A 142 -8.37 14.98 -1.96
C ASN A 142 -8.51 14.17 -3.25
N ILE A 143 -7.69 13.12 -3.39
CA ILE A 143 -7.81 12.15 -4.49
C ILE A 143 -9.16 11.45 -4.42
N LEU A 144 -9.54 10.94 -3.24
CA LEU A 144 -10.83 10.27 -3.05
C LEU A 144 -12.00 11.17 -3.45
N LYS A 145 -12.01 12.42 -2.99
CA LYS A 145 -13.06 13.40 -3.32
C LYS A 145 -13.19 13.62 -4.83
N ALA A 146 -12.07 13.84 -5.52
CA ALA A 146 -12.07 14.05 -6.96
C ALA A 146 -12.59 12.82 -7.74
N PHE A 147 -12.26 11.62 -7.29
CA PHE A 147 -12.79 10.39 -7.87
C PHE A 147 -14.29 10.21 -7.60
N ILE A 148 -14.76 10.53 -6.40
CA ILE A 148 -16.20 10.50 -6.06
C ILE A 148 -16.97 11.45 -6.98
N ASP A 149 -16.51 12.69 -7.11
CA ASP A 149 -17.14 13.71 -7.95
C ASP A 149 -17.19 13.28 -9.42
N LYS A 150 -16.15 12.60 -9.90
CA LYS A 150 -16.02 12.17 -11.30
C LYS A 150 -16.82 10.92 -11.66
N TYR A 151 -16.76 9.89 -10.82
CA TYR A 151 -17.22 8.53 -11.17
C TYR A 151 -18.48 8.09 -10.42
N GLN A 152 -18.84 8.79 -9.34
CA GLN A 152 -20.11 8.63 -8.63
C GLN A 152 -20.41 7.15 -8.32
N GLU A 153 -21.53 6.61 -8.80
CA GLU A 153 -21.97 5.24 -8.54
C GLU A 153 -21.06 4.17 -9.14
N SER A 154 -20.23 4.52 -10.13
CA SER A 154 -19.24 3.60 -10.71
C SER A 154 -17.99 3.45 -9.84
N LEU A 155 -17.81 4.28 -8.81
CA LEU A 155 -16.68 4.23 -7.90
C LEU A 155 -17.00 3.36 -6.67
N ILE A 156 -16.16 2.36 -6.44
CA ILE A 156 -16.14 1.56 -5.23
C ILE A 156 -14.82 1.77 -4.50
N TYR A 157 -14.88 1.86 -3.17
CA TYR A 157 -13.72 2.06 -2.29
C TYR A 157 -14.10 1.65 -0.87
N TYR A 158 -13.12 1.34 -0.05
CA TYR A 158 -13.36 1.08 1.37
C TYR A 158 -13.57 2.39 2.14
N LYS A 159 -14.73 2.50 2.78
CA LYS A 159 -15.12 3.67 3.59
C LYS A 159 -14.42 3.69 4.95
N ASP A 160 -14.00 2.54 5.44
CA ASP A 160 -13.41 2.31 6.75
C ASP A 160 -11.87 2.33 6.73
N VAL A 161 -11.27 3.19 5.90
CA VAL A 161 -9.81 3.33 5.74
C VAL A 161 -9.38 4.71 6.20
N GLU A 162 -8.32 4.76 7.02
CA GLU A 162 -7.70 6.02 7.43
C GLU A 162 -6.91 6.64 6.26
N ARG A 163 -7.17 7.92 6.00
CA ARG A 163 -6.54 8.69 4.92
C ARG A 163 -6.03 10.03 5.45
N SER A 164 -5.08 10.61 4.74
CA SER A 164 -4.55 11.94 5.00
C SER A 164 -5.31 13.00 4.20
N ASP A 165 -5.49 14.18 4.78
CA ASP A 165 -5.92 15.40 4.07
C ASP A 165 -4.72 16.24 3.58
N GLY A 166 -3.50 15.86 3.98
CA GLY A 166 -2.25 16.55 3.72
C GLY A 166 -1.09 15.58 3.44
N MET A 167 0.12 15.91 3.87
CA MET A 167 1.34 15.17 3.56
C MET A 167 1.71 14.08 4.58
N ARG A 168 0.85 13.82 5.57
CA ARG A 168 1.03 12.76 6.57
C ARG A 168 0.94 11.38 5.93
N MET A 169 1.92 10.52 6.23
CA MET A 169 1.83 9.10 5.90
C MET A 169 0.73 8.41 6.71
N SER A 170 -0.18 7.67 6.07
CA SER A 170 -1.37 7.11 6.73
C SER A 170 -1.07 6.20 7.91
N CYS A 171 0.06 5.48 7.92
CA CYS A 171 0.41 4.60 9.05
C CYS A 171 0.82 5.34 10.34
N TYR A 172 1.06 6.66 10.25
CA TYR A 172 1.28 7.57 11.38
C TYR A 172 -0.01 8.34 11.75
N GLY A 173 -1.16 8.01 11.14
CA GLY A 173 -2.44 8.55 11.55
C GLY A 173 -2.76 8.15 13.00
N GLU A 174 -3.28 9.09 13.78
CA GLU A 174 -3.76 8.84 15.14
C GLU A 174 -5.24 9.19 15.21
N VAL A 175 -6.09 8.17 15.15
CA VAL A 175 -7.54 8.31 15.26
C VAL A 175 -8.06 7.40 16.36
N GLU A 176 -8.88 7.97 17.24
CA GLU A 176 -9.50 7.23 18.32
C GLU A 176 -10.48 6.18 17.78
N ARG A 177 -9.99 4.94 17.66
CA ARG A 177 -10.77 3.76 17.30
C ARG A 177 -10.12 2.51 17.86
N GLU A 178 -10.93 1.50 18.14
CA GLU A 178 -10.47 0.24 18.73
C GLU A 178 -9.39 -0.42 17.84
N LYS A 179 -8.23 -0.74 18.43
CA LYS A 179 -7.11 -1.40 17.75
C LYS A 179 -6.63 -0.66 16.48
N HIS A 180 -6.53 0.68 16.55
CA HIS A 180 -6.18 1.56 15.43
C HIS A 180 -5.01 1.04 14.56
N HIS A 181 -3.83 0.78 15.13
CA HIS A 181 -2.67 0.34 14.35
C HIS A 181 -2.83 -1.06 13.72
N TYR A 182 -3.56 -1.96 14.39
CA TYR A 182 -3.92 -3.23 13.77
C TYR A 182 -4.86 -3.03 12.57
N ARG A 183 -5.80 -2.09 12.67
CA ARG A 183 -6.69 -1.76 11.55
C ARG A 183 -5.93 -1.15 10.38
N LEU A 184 -4.97 -0.24 10.62
CA LEU A 184 -4.11 0.31 9.56
C LEU A 184 -3.41 -0.79 8.74
N GLY A 185 -2.85 -1.80 9.41
CA GLY A 185 -2.24 -2.95 8.73
C GLY A 185 -3.25 -3.79 7.96
N LYS A 186 -4.42 -4.06 8.53
CA LYS A 186 -5.49 -4.81 7.84
C LYS A 186 -6.04 -4.06 6.62
N GLU A 187 -6.19 -2.74 6.70
CA GLU A 187 -6.69 -1.88 5.63
C GLU A 187 -5.84 -1.97 4.38
N ILE A 188 -4.51 -1.84 4.51
CA ILE A 188 -3.63 -1.92 3.35
C ILE A 188 -3.57 -3.32 2.76
N VAL A 189 -3.65 -4.37 3.59
CA VAL A 189 -3.76 -5.76 3.11
C VAL A 189 -5.06 -5.93 2.31
N LYS A 190 -6.18 -5.43 2.82
CA LYS A 190 -7.48 -5.48 2.15
C LYS A 190 -7.47 -4.72 0.81
N ASP A 191 -6.86 -3.53 0.76
CA ASP A 191 -6.67 -2.77 -0.49
C ASP A 191 -5.86 -3.56 -1.52
N VAL A 192 -4.69 -4.08 -1.14
CA VAL A 192 -3.80 -4.83 -2.03
C VAL A 192 -4.50 -6.05 -2.65
N TYR A 193 -5.21 -6.84 -1.84
CA TYR A 193 -5.92 -8.02 -2.35
C TYR A 193 -7.11 -7.64 -3.24
N THR A 194 -7.78 -6.52 -2.98
CA THR A 194 -8.88 -6.03 -3.82
C THR A 194 -8.37 -5.46 -5.15
N LEU A 195 -7.26 -4.71 -5.13
CA LEU A 195 -6.54 -4.28 -6.33
C LEU A 195 -6.12 -5.50 -7.18
N ALA A 196 -5.66 -6.58 -6.55
CA ALA A 196 -5.32 -7.83 -7.21
C ALA A 196 -6.55 -8.61 -7.71
N ALA A 197 -7.73 -8.42 -7.17
CA ALA A 197 -8.93 -9.10 -7.66
C ALA A 197 -9.40 -8.54 -9.02
N CYS A 198 -9.27 -7.23 -9.24
CA CYS A 198 -9.74 -6.48 -10.41
C CYS A 198 -9.11 -6.91 -11.76
N GLU A 199 -9.74 -6.57 -12.89
CA GLU A 199 -9.36 -7.01 -14.25
C GLU A 199 -8.23 -6.19 -14.87
N GLY A 200 -8.09 -4.92 -14.50
CA GLY A 200 -7.00 -4.04 -14.94
C GLY A 200 -6.50 -3.20 -13.77
N LEU A 201 -5.33 -2.57 -13.95
CA LEU A 201 -4.72 -1.71 -12.93
C LEU A 201 -4.21 -0.41 -13.55
N VAL A 202 -4.60 0.72 -12.98
CA VAL A 202 -3.96 2.04 -13.17
C VAL A 202 -3.23 2.41 -11.89
N CYS A 203 -1.95 2.75 -11.99
CA CYS A 203 -1.17 3.09 -10.82
C CYS A 203 0.02 3.98 -11.17
N SER A 204 0.69 4.53 -10.16
CA SER A 204 2.08 4.98 -10.25
C SER A 204 3.01 3.98 -9.55
N SER A 205 4.32 4.25 -9.61
CA SER A 205 5.33 3.56 -8.82
C SER A 205 5.06 3.70 -7.32
N SER A 206 4.68 2.59 -6.68
CA SER A 206 4.42 2.47 -5.24
C SER A 206 4.59 1.01 -4.81
N TYR A 207 5.09 0.76 -3.60
CA TYR A 207 5.13 -0.61 -3.07
C TYR A 207 3.74 -1.26 -3.01
N VAL A 208 2.68 -0.48 -2.81
CA VAL A 208 1.30 -0.99 -2.80
C VAL A 208 0.88 -1.51 -4.17
N SER A 209 1.14 -0.73 -5.24
CA SER A 209 0.84 -1.16 -6.60
C SER A 209 1.72 -2.33 -7.04
N TYR A 210 2.98 -2.38 -6.59
CA TYR A 210 3.86 -3.52 -6.81
C TYR A 210 3.32 -4.78 -6.11
N MET A 211 2.92 -4.66 -4.84
CA MET A 211 2.38 -5.78 -4.09
C MET A 211 1.08 -6.31 -4.70
N ALA A 212 0.19 -5.45 -5.20
CA ALA A 212 -1.02 -5.87 -5.92
C ALA A 212 -0.68 -6.71 -7.16
N ARG A 213 0.31 -6.28 -7.96
CA ARG A 213 0.81 -7.06 -9.12
C ARG A 213 1.41 -8.40 -8.71
N ILE A 214 2.21 -8.42 -7.64
CA ILE A 214 2.82 -9.64 -7.10
C ILE A 214 1.73 -10.61 -6.62
N VAL A 215 0.73 -10.15 -5.86
CA VAL A 215 -0.40 -10.97 -5.38
C VAL A 215 -1.23 -11.51 -6.55
N LYS A 216 -1.53 -10.68 -7.56
CA LYS A 216 -2.21 -11.12 -8.80
C LYS A 216 -1.45 -12.28 -9.45
N MET A 217 -0.15 -12.10 -9.67
CA MET A 217 0.69 -13.10 -10.31
C MET A 217 0.83 -14.37 -9.46
N ALA A 218 0.99 -14.23 -8.14
CA ALA A 218 1.06 -15.36 -7.21
C ALA A 218 -0.21 -16.21 -7.24
N SER A 219 -1.37 -15.60 -7.51
CA SER A 219 -2.66 -16.30 -7.70
C SER A 219 -2.78 -17.03 -9.05
N GLY A 220 -1.76 -16.92 -9.93
CA GLY A 220 -1.78 -17.49 -11.27
C GLY A 220 -2.62 -16.70 -12.28
N LYS A 221 -2.97 -15.45 -11.96
CA LYS A 221 -3.76 -14.56 -12.82
C LYS A 221 -2.91 -13.40 -13.35
N THR A 222 -3.39 -12.75 -14.39
CA THR A 222 -2.81 -11.53 -14.96
C THR A 222 -3.88 -10.45 -15.07
N TYR A 223 -3.45 -9.19 -15.16
CA TYR A 223 -4.32 -8.10 -15.55
C TYR A 223 -4.46 -8.07 -17.08
N GLN A 224 -5.63 -7.64 -17.56
CA GLN A 224 -5.85 -7.37 -18.99
C GLN A 224 -5.09 -6.13 -19.45
N THR A 225 -4.90 -5.16 -18.56
CA THR A 225 -4.04 -4.00 -18.77
C THR A 225 -3.41 -3.56 -17.45
N VAL A 226 -2.15 -3.11 -17.52
CA VAL A 226 -1.46 -2.40 -16.43
C VAL A 226 -0.97 -1.08 -16.98
N ASN A 227 -1.63 0.00 -16.61
CA ASN A 227 -1.23 1.36 -16.94
C ASN A 227 -0.44 1.95 -15.78
N ASN A 228 0.89 1.81 -15.84
CA ASN A 228 1.79 2.43 -14.88
C ASN A 228 2.14 3.85 -15.34
N ILE A 229 1.51 4.85 -14.74
CA ILE A 229 1.76 6.26 -15.02
C ILE A 229 3.15 6.61 -14.48
N THR A 230 4.11 6.74 -15.38
CA THR A 230 5.50 7.06 -15.04
C THR A 230 5.66 8.55 -14.73
N SER A 231 6.41 8.86 -13.69
CA SER A 231 6.95 10.18 -13.43
C SER A 231 8.47 10.13 -13.30
N THR A 232 9.10 11.29 -13.43
CA THR A 232 10.54 11.41 -13.17
C THR A 232 10.82 11.19 -11.68
N ILE A 233 11.93 10.52 -11.38
CA ILE A 233 12.44 10.39 -10.01
C ILE A 233 13.09 11.71 -9.59
N ARG A 234 12.78 12.20 -8.39
CA ARG A 234 13.38 13.42 -7.83
C ARG A 234 14.86 13.17 -7.55
N THR A 235 15.74 13.99 -8.11
CA THR A 235 17.20 13.92 -7.86
C THR A 235 17.65 14.77 -6.66
N THR A 236 16.80 15.69 -6.20
CA THR A 236 17.02 16.56 -5.05
C THR A 236 15.85 16.45 -4.07
N GLY A 237 16.12 16.63 -2.78
CA GLY A 237 15.12 16.50 -1.74
C GLY A 237 15.68 16.07 -0.39
N MET A 238 14.77 15.76 0.52
CA MET A 238 15.04 15.15 1.81
C MET A 238 15.60 13.74 1.61
N ASN A 239 16.82 13.50 2.10
CA ASN A 239 17.45 12.19 2.02
C ASN A 239 16.90 11.26 3.11
N LEU A 240 16.07 10.30 2.73
CA LEU A 240 15.49 9.34 3.67
C LEU A 240 16.50 8.31 4.21
N THR A 241 17.73 8.27 3.66
CA THR A 241 18.81 7.46 4.24
C THR A 241 19.52 8.17 5.41
N ASP A 242 19.19 9.43 5.70
CA ASP A 242 19.75 10.20 6.81
C ASP A 242 18.79 10.20 8.01
N PRO A 243 19.18 9.62 9.17
CA PRO A 243 18.34 9.58 10.37
C PRO A 243 17.88 10.96 10.88
N PHE A 244 18.67 12.01 10.68
CA PHE A 244 18.27 13.37 11.07
C PHE A 244 17.17 13.91 10.17
N THR A 245 17.22 13.58 8.88
CA THR A 245 16.17 13.93 7.93
C THR A 245 14.88 13.18 8.23
N ILE A 246 14.93 11.90 8.60
CA ILE A 246 13.74 11.14 9.04
C ILE A 246 13.03 11.87 10.20
N LYS A 247 13.76 12.28 11.23
CA LYS A 247 13.17 13.04 12.37
C LYS A 247 12.50 14.34 11.95
N ARG A 248 13.03 15.02 10.92
CA ARG A 248 12.43 16.24 10.38
C ARG A 248 11.13 15.96 9.63
N VAL A 249 11.06 14.84 8.90
CA VAL A 249 9.84 14.38 8.22
C VAL A 249 8.77 14.01 9.26
N GLU A 250 9.15 13.29 10.32
CA GLU A 250 8.24 12.98 11.43
C GLU A 250 7.69 14.26 12.09
N ALA A 251 8.49 15.32 12.22
CA ALA A 251 8.02 16.59 12.74
C ALA A 251 6.94 17.24 11.85
N ILE A 252 7.04 17.11 10.52
CA ILE A 252 6.01 17.58 9.58
C ILE A 252 4.71 16.80 9.79
N TRP A 253 4.80 15.48 9.87
CA TRP A 253 3.64 14.62 10.09
C TRP A 253 2.96 14.88 11.44
N ASN A 254 3.75 15.05 12.51
CA ASN A 254 3.25 15.37 13.84
C ASN A 254 2.57 16.74 13.89
N GLN A 255 3.08 17.74 13.14
CA GLN A 255 2.44 19.04 13.05
C GLN A 255 1.04 18.93 12.43
N GLU A 256 0.88 18.13 11.37
CA GLU A 256 -0.44 17.88 10.76
C GLU A 256 -1.40 17.19 11.74
N LEU A 257 -0.92 16.22 12.52
CA LEU A 257 -1.74 15.56 13.56
C LEU A 257 -2.24 16.54 14.62
N GLU A 258 -1.38 17.46 15.08
CA GLU A 258 -1.75 18.45 16.08
C GLU A 258 -2.74 19.50 15.54
N VAL A 259 -2.67 19.83 14.25
CA VAL A 259 -3.68 20.68 13.60
C VAL A 259 -5.02 19.94 13.51
N ALA A 260 -5.02 18.69 13.02
CA ALA A 260 -6.23 17.90 12.89
C ALA A 260 -6.96 17.66 14.23
N LYS A 261 -6.23 17.53 15.34
CA LYS A 261 -6.82 17.44 16.70
C LYS A 261 -7.52 18.71 17.16
N LYS A 262 -7.09 19.89 16.69
CA LYS A 262 -7.68 21.19 17.07
C LYS A 262 -8.96 21.51 16.29
N GLU A 263 -9.15 20.90 15.14
CA GLU A 263 -10.30 21.11 14.26
C GLU A 263 -11.47 20.14 14.51
N ARG A 264 -11.27 19.15 15.39
CA ARG A 264 -12.28 18.18 15.86
C ARG A 264 -12.82 18.60 17.23
#